data_AF-A0A3D5CRB3-F1
#
_entry.id   AF-A0A3D5CRB3-F1
#
_cell.length_a   1.000
_cell.length_b   1.000
_cell.length_c   1.000
_cell.angle_alpha   90.00
_cell.angle_beta   90.00
_cell.angle_gamma   90.00
#
_symmetry.space_group_name_H-M   'P 1'
#
loop_
_entity.id
_entity.type
_entity.pdbx_description
1 polymer ?
#
loop_
_entity_poly.entity_id
_entity_poly.type
_entity_poly.pdbx_seq_one_letter_code
_entity_poly.pdbx_strand_id
1 'polypeptide(L)' 'MSSGKIVQVIGPVVDVEFSLDQSLPDINNALVVYKNDEKKSKVVLETALELGDGVIRTIAMESTDGLQ' A
#
# COMPACT_ATOMS: atom_id res chain seq x y z
N MET A 1 4.84 9.52 -10.07
CA MET A 1 4.31 8.26 -9.49
C MET A 1 5.14 8.00 -8.26
N SER A 2 4.52 8.01 -7.07
CA SER A 2 5.20 7.63 -5.84
C SER A 2 5.20 6.10 -5.73
N SER A 3 6.33 5.54 -5.31
CA SER A 3 6.49 4.10 -5.09
C SER A 3 6.73 3.87 -3.61
N GLY A 4 5.88 3.06 -2.99
CA GLY A 4 6.01 2.65 -1.60
C GLY A 4 6.49 1.21 -1.46
N LYS A 5 6.88 0.85 -0.25
CA LYS A 5 7.27 -0.51 0.14
C LYS A 5 6.33 -1.01 1.23
N ILE A 6 5.87 -2.25 1.11
CA ILE A 6 5.08 -2.88 2.17
C ILE A 6 6.01 -3.15 3.36
N VAL A 7 5.61 -2.68 4.54
CA VAL A 7 6.37 -2.90 5.78
C VAL A 7 5.67 -3.87 6.72
N GLN A 8 4.33 -3.94 6.67
CA GLN A 8 3.56 -4.84 7.51
C GLN A 8 2.23 -5.24 6.86
N VAL A 9 1.81 -6.48 7.08
CA VAL A 9 0.50 -7.01 6.67
C VAL A 9 -0.16 -7.67 7.88
N ILE A 10 -1.33 -7.16 8.30
CA ILE A 10 -2.15 -7.72 9.39
C ILE A 10 -3.57 -7.92 8.88
N GLY A 11 -3.88 -9.13 8.41
CA GLY A 11 -5.17 -9.42 7.79
C GLY A 11 -5.41 -8.49 6.59
N PRO A 12 -6.52 -7.73 6.54
CA PRO A 12 -6.78 -6.77 5.46
C PRO A 12 -6.01 -5.45 5.60
N VAL A 13 -5.35 -5.20 6.73
CA VAL A 13 -4.60 -3.96 6.97
C VAL A 13 -3.17 -4.12 6.45
N VAL A 14 -2.74 -3.19 5.61
CA VAL A 14 -1.39 -3.18 5.04
C VAL A 14 -0.75 -1.82 5.31
N ASP A 15 0.40 -1.82 5.98
CA ASP A 15 1.19 -0.60 6.19
C ASP A 15 2.23 -0.49 5.09
N VAL A 16 2.27 0.67 4.44
CA VAL A 16 3.14 0.97 3.30
C VAL A 16 4.00 2.19 3.64
N GLU A 17 5.31 2.03 3.56
CA GLU A 17 6.28 3.11 3.73
C GLU A 17 6.55 3.78 2.38
N PHE A 18 6.48 5.10 2.37
CA PHE A 18 6.87 5.94 1.25
C PHE A 18 8.09 6.77 1.63
N SER A 19 8.92 7.06 0.63
CA SER A 19 10.08 7.93 0.84
C SER A 19 9.63 9.37 1.10
N LEU A 20 10.21 10.00 2.12
CA LEU A 20 9.87 11.36 2.56
C LEU A 20 10.28 12.46 1.57
N ASP A 21 11.10 12.14 0.58
CA ASP A 21 11.44 13.02 -0.54
C ASP A 21 10.35 13.06 -1.63
N GLN A 22 9.31 12.23 -1.50
CA GLN A 22 8.16 12.18 -2.40
C GLN A 22 6.87 12.65 -1.71
N SER A 23 5.89 13.08 -2.51
CA SER A 23 4.55 13.38 -2.00
C SER A 23 3.92 12.10 -1.47
N LEU A 24 3.46 12.14 -0.22
CA LEU A 24 2.67 11.07 0.37
C LEU A 24 1.28 11.02 -0.29
N PRO A 25 0.67 9.82 -0.42
CA PRO A 25 -0.70 9.69 -0.89
C PRO A 25 -1.70 10.27 0.14
N ASP A 26 -2.67 11.04 -0.34
CA ASP A 26 -3.81 11.47 0.48
C ASP A 26 -4.70 10.30 0.95
N ILE A 27 -5.47 10.54 2.01
CA ILE A 27 -6.52 9.63 2.48
C ILE A 27 -7.53 9.38 1.35
N ASN A 28 -8.02 8.14 1.26
CA ASN A 28 -8.88 7.59 0.22
C ASN A 28 -8.22 7.42 -1.16
N ASN A 29 -6.91 7.66 -1.30
CA ASN A 29 -6.21 7.32 -2.54
C ASN A 29 -6.01 5.81 -2.67
N ALA A 30 -6.16 5.33 -3.89
CA ALA A 30 -5.92 3.95 -4.26
C ALA A 30 -4.43 3.71 -4.57
N LEU A 31 -3.85 2.72 -3.91
CA LEU A 31 -2.54 2.14 -4.23
C LEU A 31 -2.75 0.80 -4.93
N VAL A 32 -1.95 0.52 -5.95
CA VAL A 32 -2.05 -0.72 -6.71
C VAL A 32 -0.77 -1.52 -6.50
N VAL A 33 -0.90 -2.68 -5.89
CA VAL A 33 0.20 -3.64 -5.73
C VAL A 33 0.05 -4.74 -6.76
N TYR A 34 1.06 -4.95 -7.60
CA TYR A 34 1.08 -6.06 -8.55
C TYR A 34 1.79 -7.26 -7.92
N LYS A 35 1.11 -8.40 -7.82
CA LYS A 35 1.66 -9.63 -7.21
C LYS A 35 2.66 -10.37 -8.10
N ASN A 36 2.72 -10.01 -9.39
CA ASN A 36 3.57 -10.64 -10.38
C ASN A 36 4.03 -9.66 -11.44
N ASP A 37 5.20 -9.92 -12.03
CA ASP A 37 5.80 -9.09 -13.08
C ASP A 37 4.91 -8.97 -14.32
N GLU A 38 4.07 -9.99 -14.58
CA GLU A 38 3.10 -9.98 -15.68
C GLU A 38 1.89 -9.08 -15.42
N LYS A 39 1.78 -8.42 -14.26
CA LYS A 39 0.65 -7.56 -13.84
C LYS A 39 -0.72 -8.21 -13.95
N LYS A 40 -0.79 -9.54 -13.98
CA LYS A 40 -2.03 -10.32 -14.12
C LYS A 40 -2.83 -10.36 -12.83
N SER A 41 -2.15 -10.24 -11.69
CA SER A 41 -2.78 -10.19 -10.38
C SER A 41 -2.38 -8.89 -9.68
N LYS A 42 -3.38 -8.14 -9.25
CA LYS A 42 -3.22 -6.89 -8.50
C LYS A 42 -4.05 -6.94 -7.23
N VAL A 43 -3.64 -6.19 -6.23
CA VAL A 43 -4.44 -5.87 -5.06
C VAL A 43 -4.53 -4.37 -4.98
N VAL A 44 -5.76 -3.87 -4.80
CA VAL A 44 -5.99 -2.45 -4.55
C VAL A 44 -6.00 -2.24 -3.04
N LEU A 45 -5.21 -1.28 -2.59
CA LEU A 45 -5.19 -0.80 -1.21
C LEU A 45 -5.76 0.62 -1.18
N GLU A 46 -6.64 0.91 -0.22
CA GLU A 46 -7.15 2.26 0.02
C GLU A 46 -6.39 2.88 1.18
N THR A 47 -5.89 4.10 0.99
CA THR A 47 -5.20 4.85 2.04
C THR A 47 -6.19 5.28 3.13
N ALA A 48 -5.97 4.83 4.36
CA ALA A 48 -6.91 5.07 5.46
C ALA A 48 -6.37 6.04 6.53
N LEU A 49 -5.07 5.96 6.84
CA LEU A 49 -4.47 6.78 7.90
C LEU A 49 -2.97 6.97 7.67
N GLU A 50 -2.47 8.19 7.87
CA GLU A 50 -1.04 8.46 7.98
C GLU A 50 -0.55 8.17 9.42
N LEU A 51 0.41 7.26 9.57
CA LEU A 51 1.00 6.88 10.86
C LEU A 51 2.19 7.76 11.25
N GLY A 52 2.71 8.55 10.30
CA GLY A 52 3.93 9.35 10.46
C GLY A 52 5.16 8.65 9.87
N ASP A 53 6.28 9.36 9.80
CA ASP A 53 7.57 8.88 9.26
C ASP A 53 7.47 8.28 7.85
N GLY A 54 6.52 8.76 7.03
CA GLY A 54 6.28 8.26 5.68
C GLY A 54 5.51 6.94 5.62
N VAL A 55 5.04 6.42 6.77
CA VAL A 55 4.24 5.20 6.85
C VAL A 55 2.76 5.54 6.76
N ILE A 56 2.09 4.87 5.83
CA ILE A 56 0.66 4.99 5.57
C ILE A 56 -0.01 3.64 5.83
N ARG A 57 -1.05 3.66 6.66
CA ARG A 57 -1.93 2.52 6.87
C ARG A 57 -3.00 2.48 5.80
N THR A 58 -3.13 1.32 5.17
CA THR A 58 -4.04 1.08 4.07
C THR A 58 -4.93 -0.12 4.34
N ILE A 59 -6.07 -0.19 3.65
CA ILE A 59 -7.01 -1.31 3.73
C ILE A 59 -7.08 -1.98 2.37
N ALA A 60 -6.83 -3.28 2.32
CA ALA A 60 -6.92 -4.06 1.10
C ALA A 60 -8.38 -4.31 0.71
N MET A 61 -8.70 -4.05 -0.56
CA MET A 61 -10.01 -4.34 -1.16
C MET A 61 -10.12 -5.79 -1.63
N GLU A 62 -9.02 -6.52 -1.64
CA GLU A 62 -8.90 -7.92 -2.05
C GLU A 62 -8.03 -8.70 -1.05
N SER A 63 -7.91 -10.02 -1.23
CA SER A 63 -7.07 -10.85 -0.35
C SER A 63 -5.60 -10.38 -0.37
N THR A 64 -5.05 -10.18 0.83
CA THR A 64 -3.64 -9.86 1.08
C THR A 64 -2.72 -11.08 1.01
N ASP A 65 -3.26 -12.27 0.72
CA ASP A 65 -2.47 -13.49 0.59
C ASP A 65 -1.36 -13.32 -0.44
N GLY A 66 -0.12 -13.58 -0.02
CA GLY A 66 1.08 -13.49 -0.85
C GLY A 66 1.62 -12.08 -1.06
N LEU A 67 1.10 -11.06 -0.35
CA LEU A 67 1.78 -9.76 -0.27
C LEU A 67 3.07 -9.89 0.55
N GLN A 68 4.16 -9.33 0.03
CA GLN A 68 5.49 -9.28 0.67
C GLN A 68 6.14 -7.91 0.42
#